data_AF-A0A948NI58-F1
#
_entry.id   AF-A0A948NI58-F1
#
_cell.length_a   1.000
_cell.length_b   1.000
_cell.length_c   1.000
_cell.angle_alpha   90.00
_cell.angle_beta   90.00
_cell.angle_gamma   90.00
#
_symmetry.space_group_name_H-M   'P 1'
#
loop_
_entity.id
_entity.type
_entity.pdbx_description
1 polymer ?
#
loop_
_entity_poly.entity_id
_entity_poly.type
_entity_poly.pdbx_seq_one_letter_code
_entity_poly.pdbx_strand_id
1 'polypeptide(L)'
;LRSGGDTQKYQSEPIVLDLQFEKDTYFTLKAPYISTKKQAEANAKDPQFTIYDNVNGQDVDYKQQSLKTKSGLQNTRDFVTEIERLTAKNSPSNTNSGSGSGSGSGSGPVPAPVIMTEDVALEMMQFWYNQSDEVTRKDARIWIADDMYKPTVANIQLEMFQFWFNKADKEAKKALQVWLVE
;
A
#
# COMPACT_ATOMS: atom_id res chain seq x y z
N LEU A 1 -23.14 -15.59 -3.99
CA LEU A 1 -24.50 -15.44 -4.57
C LEU A 1 -25.08 -16.82 -4.78
N ARG A 2 -26.32 -17.06 -4.36
CA ARG A 2 -26.99 -18.36 -4.55
C ARG A 2 -27.83 -18.27 -5.82
N SER A 3 -27.55 -19.15 -6.78
CA SER A 3 -28.35 -19.29 -8.00
C SER A 3 -28.56 -20.77 -8.26
N GLY A 4 -29.81 -21.24 -8.16
CA GLY A 4 -30.17 -22.61 -8.54
C GLY A 4 -29.48 -23.74 -7.76
N GLY A 5 -29.07 -23.51 -6.50
CA GLY A 5 -28.38 -24.50 -5.67
C GLY A 5 -26.86 -24.31 -5.58
N ASP A 6 -26.27 -23.59 -6.54
CA ASP A 6 -24.84 -23.30 -6.56
C ASP A 6 -24.50 -21.96 -5.90
N THR A 7 -23.41 -21.95 -5.13
CA THR A 7 -22.86 -20.74 -4.52
C THR A 7 -21.70 -20.21 -5.36
N GLN A 8 -21.90 -19.07 -6.02
CA GLN A 8 -20.85 -18.40 -6.77
C GLN A 8 -20.18 -17.32 -5.92
N LYS A 9 -18.84 -17.35 -5.84
CA LYS A 9 -18.03 -16.28 -5.25
C LYS A 9 -17.89 -15.16 -6.29
N TYR A 10 -18.07 -13.92 -5.84
CA TYR A 10 -17.92 -12.73 -6.67
C TYR A 10 -16.99 -11.78 -5.94
N GLN A 11 -15.95 -11.27 -6.63
CA GLN A 11 -14.96 -10.36 -6.07
C GLN A 11 -14.97 -9.08 -6.91
N SER A 12 -15.12 -7.93 -6.26
CA SER A 12 -15.02 -6.62 -6.90
C SER A 12 -13.57 -6.13 -6.92
N GLU A 13 -13.30 -5.14 -7.76
CA GLU A 13 -12.06 -4.37 -7.69
C GLU A 13 -12.00 -3.55 -6.38
N PRO A 14 -10.81 -3.12 -5.92
CA PRO A 14 -10.67 -2.21 -4.79
C PRO A 14 -11.33 -0.86 -5.07
N ILE A 15 -12.12 -0.38 -4.10
CA ILE A 15 -12.87 0.88 -4.20
C ILE A 15 -12.35 1.83 -3.12
N VAL A 16 -12.11 3.08 -3.51
CA VAL A 16 -11.67 4.17 -2.63
C VAL A 16 -12.84 5.14 -2.45
N LEU A 17 -13.11 5.49 -1.20
CA LEU A 17 -14.12 6.48 -0.84
C LEU A 17 -13.41 7.68 -0.20
N ASP A 18 -13.44 8.82 -0.89
CA ASP A 18 -12.92 10.09 -0.37
C ASP A 18 -14.07 10.83 0.32
N LEU A 19 -13.95 11.00 1.64
CA LEU A 19 -14.93 11.66 2.51
C LEU A 19 -14.25 12.83 3.22
N GLN A 20 -14.96 13.94 3.39
CA GLN A 20 -14.52 15.02 4.28
C GLN A 20 -15.29 14.92 5.59
N PHE A 21 -14.58 14.96 6.72
CA PHE A 21 -15.19 14.84 8.04
C PHE A 21 -14.46 15.67 9.08
N GLU A 22 -15.20 16.06 10.11
CA GLU A 22 -14.68 16.74 11.29
C GLU A 22 -14.15 15.74 12.32
N LYS A 23 -13.36 16.21 13.27
CA LYS A 23 -12.85 15.36 14.35
C LYS A 23 -14.00 14.82 15.22
N ASP A 24 -13.89 13.55 15.62
CA ASP A 24 -14.85 12.82 16.49
C ASP A 24 -16.22 12.51 15.86
N THR A 25 -16.32 12.48 14.52
CA THR A 25 -17.53 12.03 13.81
C THR A 25 -17.57 10.50 13.63
N TYR A 26 -18.75 9.92 13.79
CA TYR A 26 -18.99 8.49 13.59
C TYR A 26 -19.84 8.25 12.35
N PHE A 27 -19.35 7.39 11.44
CA PHE A 27 -20.06 7.08 10.19
C PHE A 27 -20.49 5.62 10.13
N THR A 28 -21.65 5.38 9.53
CA THR A 28 -22.12 4.04 9.15
C THR A 28 -22.08 3.90 7.64
N LEU A 29 -21.24 2.99 7.15
CA LEU A 29 -21.19 2.58 5.74
C LEU A 29 -22.21 1.46 5.49
N LYS A 30 -23.17 1.71 4.60
CA LYS A 30 -24.15 0.71 4.15
C LYS A 30 -23.88 0.34 2.69
N ALA A 31 -23.75 -0.96 2.45
CA ALA A 31 -23.68 -1.52 1.12
C ALA A 31 -25.08 -2.00 0.67
N PRO A 32 -25.40 -1.95 -0.63
CA PRO A 32 -26.65 -2.43 -1.18
C PRO A 32 -26.75 -3.95 -1.02
N TYR A 33 -27.97 -4.44 -0.82
CA TYR A 33 -28.21 -5.87 -0.74
C TYR A 33 -28.17 -6.51 -2.14
N ILE A 34 -27.20 -7.39 -2.37
CA ILE A 34 -26.99 -8.07 -3.65
C ILE A 34 -27.38 -9.54 -3.51
N SER A 35 -28.49 -9.93 -4.16
CA SER A 35 -29.00 -11.31 -4.09
C SER A 35 -28.83 -12.09 -5.39
N THR A 36 -28.65 -11.40 -6.52
CA THR A 36 -28.57 -12.02 -7.86
C THR A 36 -27.23 -11.76 -8.56
N LYS A 37 -26.87 -12.63 -9.51
CA LYS A 37 -25.67 -12.45 -10.35
C LYS A 37 -25.70 -11.13 -11.12
N LYS A 38 -26.85 -10.78 -11.70
CA LYS A 38 -27.04 -9.53 -12.45
C LYS A 38 -26.81 -8.29 -11.55
N GLN A 39 -27.29 -8.31 -10.31
CA GLN A 39 -27.05 -7.23 -9.35
C GLN A 39 -25.57 -7.14 -8.96
N ALA A 40 -24.88 -8.27 -8.80
CA ALA A 40 -23.46 -8.27 -8.48
C ALA A 40 -22.61 -7.70 -9.62
N GLU A 41 -22.91 -8.10 -10.87
CA GLU A 41 -22.25 -7.56 -12.05
C GLU A 41 -22.51 -6.06 -12.23
N ALA A 42 -23.72 -5.59 -11.93
CA ALA A 42 -24.05 -4.17 -11.95
C ALA A 42 -23.27 -3.41 -10.87
N ASN A 43 -23.30 -3.89 -9.62
CA ASN A 43 -22.59 -3.26 -8.51
C ASN A 43 -21.06 -3.33 -8.64
N ALA A 44 -20.51 -4.28 -9.40
CA ALA A 44 -19.08 -4.31 -9.68
C ALA A 44 -18.65 -3.24 -10.69
N LYS A 45 -19.52 -2.94 -11.65
CA LYS A 45 -19.29 -1.89 -12.65
C LYS A 45 -19.48 -0.50 -12.06
N ASP A 46 -20.49 -0.37 -11.21
CA ASP A 46 -20.82 0.87 -10.53
C ASP A 46 -21.22 0.56 -9.08
N PRO A 47 -20.22 0.47 -8.17
CA PRO A 47 -20.49 0.25 -6.76
C PRO A 47 -21.31 1.41 -6.21
N GLN A 48 -22.33 1.08 -5.43
CA GLN A 48 -23.15 2.08 -4.74
C GLN A 48 -22.94 1.88 -3.25
N PHE A 49 -22.64 2.94 -2.52
CA PHE A 49 -22.60 2.93 -1.06
C PHE A 49 -23.42 4.08 -0.51
N THR A 50 -23.89 3.94 0.73
CA THR A 50 -24.52 5.04 1.45
C THR A 50 -23.79 5.23 2.76
N ILE A 51 -23.37 6.47 3.03
CA ILE A 51 -22.65 6.83 4.25
C ILE A 51 -23.59 7.70 5.07
N TYR A 52 -23.89 7.23 6.28
CA TYR A 52 -24.71 7.97 7.24
C TYR A 52 -23.82 8.51 8.35
N ASP A 53 -23.96 9.79 8.67
CA ASP A 53 -23.40 10.37 9.90
C ASP A 53 -24.30 10.01 11.09
N ASN A 54 -23.76 9.30 12.06
CA ASN A 54 -24.51 8.85 13.24
C ASN A 54 -24.83 9.99 14.21
N VAL A 55 -24.07 11.09 14.16
CA VAL A 55 -24.23 12.26 15.03
C VAL A 55 -25.24 13.22 14.42
N ASN A 56 -25.11 13.49 13.12
CA ASN A 56 -25.94 14.48 12.43
C ASN A 56 -27.20 13.87 11.76
N GLY A 57 -27.25 12.54 11.61
CA GLY A 57 -28.37 11.83 11.00
C GLY A 57 -28.56 12.10 9.51
N GLN A 58 -27.55 12.68 8.85
CA GLN A 58 -27.59 13.08 7.44
C GLN A 58 -26.78 12.11 6.57
N ASP A 59 -27.18 12.03 5.30
CA ASP A 59 -26.38 11.39 4.26
C ASP A 59 -25.13 12.24 3.99
N VAL A 60 -23.98 11.57 3.92
CA VAL A 60 -22.69 12.19 3.65
C VAL A 60 -22.33 11.98 2.19
N ASP A 61 -22.16 13.08 1.45
CA ASP A 61 -21.65 13.03 0.09
C ASP A 61 -20.21 12.51 0.06
N TYR A 62 -19.91 11.63 -0.90
CA TYR A 62 -18.58 11.07 -1.07
C TYR A 62 -18.19 11.04 -2.55
N LYS A 63 -16.88 11.07 -2.80
CA LYS A 63 -16.34 10.79 -4.13
C LYS A 63 -15.87 9.35 -4.17
N GLN A 64 -16.36 8.61 -5.16
CA GLN A 64 -15.95 7.24 -5.41
C GLN A 64 -14.92 7.17 -6.52
N GLN A 65 -13.86 6.41 -6.29
CA GLN A 65 -12.84 6.14 -7.30
C GLN A 65 -12.48 4.65 -7.32
N SER A 66 -12.36 4.07 -8.51
CA SER A 66 -11.89 2.68 -8.68
C SER A 66 -10.36 2.65 -8.77
N LEU A 67 -9.73 1.85 -7.91
CA LEU A 67 -8.32 1.51 -7.99
C LEU A 67 -8.15 0.27 -8.85
N LYS A 68 -7.90 0.47 -10.15
CA LYS A 68 -7.64 -0.64 -11.08
C LYS A 68 -6.57 -1.57 -10.53
N THR A 69 -6.81 -2.88 -10.60
CA THR A 69 -5.80 -3.88 -10.26
C THR A 69 -4.66 -3.84 -11.28
N LYS A 70 -3.41 -3.81 -10.80
CA LYS A 70 -2.23 -3.94 -11.66
C LYS A 70 -1.88 -5.41 -11.85
N SER A 71 -1.38 -5.78 -13.02
CA SER A 71 -0.91 -7.15 -13.26
C SER A 71 0.35 -7.43 -12.42
N GLY A 72 0.47 -8.63 -11.84
CA GLY A 72 1.61 -9.07 -11.02
C GLY A 72 1.32 -9.24 -9.52
N LEU A 73 2.35 -9.62 -8.75
CA LEU A 73 2.31 -9.69 -7.29
C LEU A 73 2.07 -8.28 -6.71
N GLN A 74 0.92 -8.05 -6.07
CA GLN A 74 0.52 -6.74 -5.53
C GLN A 74 0.94 -6.51 -4.07
N ASN A 75 1.74 -7.40 -3.48
CA ASN A 75 2.15 -7.29 -2.06
C ASN A 75 3.05 -6.06 -1.79
N THR A 76 3.71 -5.52 -2.81
CA THR A 76 4.52 -4.30 -2.74
C THR A 76 3.75 -3.05 -3.19
N ARG A 77 2.45 -3.17 -3.46
CA ARG A 77 1.62 -2.04 -3.87
C ARG A 77 1.38 -1.14 -2.67
N ASP A 78 1.91 0.07 -2.76
CA ASP A 78 1.61 1.11 -1.80
C ASP A 78 0.25 1.73 -2.14
N PHE A 79 -0.79 1.21 -1.50
CA PHE A 79 -2.15 1.69 -1.68
C PHE A 79 -2.32 3.12 -1.19
N VAL A 80 -1.56 3.55 -0.17
CA VAL A 80 -1.68 4.88 0.43
C VAL A 80 -1.26 5.94 -0.60
N THR A 81 -0.06 5.79 -1.18
CA THR A 81 0.42 6.75 -2.20
C THR A 81 -0.38 6.70 -3.50
N GLU A 82 -0.92 5.54 -3.88
CA GLU A 82 -1.78 5.44 -5.06
C GLU A 82 -3.13 6.14 -4.87
N ILE A 83 -3.72 6.02 -3.68
CA ILE A 83 -4.94 6.75 -3.30
C ILE A 83 -4.66 8.25 -3.31
N GLU A 84 -3.61 8.71 -2.62
CA GLU A 84 -3.25 10.13 -2.57
C GLU A 84 -3.04 10.72 -3.96
N ARG A 85 -2.33 10.01 -4.85
CA ARG A 85 -2.11 10.45 -6.24
C ARG A 85 -3.41 10.53 -7.03
N LEU A 86 -4.33 9.59 -6.82
CA LEU A 86 -5.64 9.59 -7.47
C LEU A 86 -6.51 10.76 -6.97
N THR A 87 -6.57 10.97 -5.66
CA THR A 87 -7.29 12.07 -5.02
C THR A 87 -6.70 13.43 -5.40
N ALA A 88 -5.37 13.56 -5.46
CA ALA A 88 -4.68 14.79 -5.88
C ALA A 88 -4.90 15.12 -7.37
N LYS A 89 -4.86 14.11 -8.26
CA LYS A 89 -5.10 14.30 -9.70
C LYS A 89 -6.53 14.77 -10.00
N ASN A 90 -7.49 14.34 -9.17
CA ASN A 90 -8.91 14.64 -9.34
C ASN A 90 -9.39 15.83 -8.47
N SER A 91 -8.48 16.44 -7.72
CA SER A 91 -8.75 17.70 -7.03
C SER A 91 -8.57 18.85 -8.02
N PRO A 92 -9.58 19.73 -8.24
CA PRO A 92 -9.41 20.88 -9.10
C PRO A 92 -8.31 21.77 -8.51
N SER A 93 -7.17 21.82 -9.21
CA SER A 93 -6.09 22.76 -8.96
C SER A 93 -6.68 24.17 -8.93
N ASN A 94 -6.75 24.76 -7.74
CA ASN A 94 -7.01 26.18 -7.60
C ASN A 94 -5.73 26.88 -8.07
N THR A 95 -5.67 27.17 -9.37
CA THR A 95 -4.63 27.97 -10.00
C THR A 95 -4.63 29.36 -9.38
N ASN A 96 -3.71 29.60 -8.44
CA ASN A 96 -3.20 30.93 -8.20
C ASN A 96 -1.68 30.90 -8.38
N SER A 97 -1.29 31.34 -9.57
CA SER A 97 0.05 31.77 -9.90
C SER A 97 0.54 32.78 -8.86
N GLY A 98 1.62 32.42 -8.15
CA GLY A 98 2.30 33.30 -7.22
C GLY A 98 3.73 32.82 -7.04
N SER A 99 4.63 33.34 -7.86
CA SER A 99 6.08 33.28 -7.63
C SER A 99 6.37 33.81 -6.22
N GLY A 100 6.88 32.95 -5.35
CA GLY A 100 7.19 33.32 -3.97
C GLY A 100 7.87 32.16 -3.25
N SER A 101 9.18 32.27 -3.08
CA SER A 101 9.94 31.53 -2.08
C SER A 101 9.27 31.70 -0.71
N GLY A 102 8.83 30.60 -0.11
CA GLY A 102 8.15 30.58 1.18
C GLY A 102 8.05 29.17 1.71
N SER A 103 8.92 28.85 2.67
CA SER A 103 8.89 27.63 3.46
C SER A 103 7.51 27.45 4.10
N GLY A 104 6.86 26.32 3.86
CA GLY A 104 5.55 25.97 4.41
C GLY A 104 5.51 24.48 4.71
N SER A 105 5.46 24.14 6.01
CA SER A 105 5.37 22.79 6.54
C SER A 105 4.15 22.05 6.00
N GLY A 106 4.37 21.04 5.15
CA GLY A 106 3.46 19.94 4.90
C GLY A 106 4.13 18.66 5.39
N SER A 107 3.70 18.15 6.55
CA SER A 107 4.14 16.85 7.07
C SER A 107 3.44 15.73 6.29
N GLY A 108 3.87 15.52 5.05
CA GLY A 108 3.61 14.31 4.28
C GLY A 108 4.94 13.59 4.05
N PRO A 109 4.99 12.24 4.09
CA PRO A 109 6.23 11.53 3.83
C PRO A 109 6.70 11.83 2.41
N VAL A 110 7.95 12.27 2.30
CA VAL A 110 8.62 12.59 1.03
C VAL A 110 8.55 11.36 0.12
N PRO A 111 8.22 11.50 -1.19
CA PRO A 111 8.18 10.35 -2.10
C PRO A 111 9.48 9.56 -2.01
N ALA A 112 9.36 8.24 -1.81
CA ALA A 112 10.49 7.34 -1.67
C ALA A 112 11.47 7.56 -2.84
N PRO A 113 12.70 8.02 -2.57
CA PRO A 113 13.59 8.41 -3.64
C PRO A 113 13.99 7.17 -4.46
N VAL A 114 14.07 7.34 -5.79
CA VAL A 114 14.35 6.26 -6.76
C VAL A 114 15.71 5.59 -6.46
N ILE A 115 16.60 6.32 -5.78
CA ILE A 115 17.71 5.82 -5.00
C ILE A 115 17.38 6.16 -3.55
N MET A 116 17.11 5.16 -2.73
CA MET A 116 16.89 5.40 -1.31
C MET A 116 18.14 6.05 -0.73
N THR A 117 17.98 7.16 0.00
CA THR A 117 19.06 7.73 0.81
C THR A 117 19.64 6.62 1.68
N GLU A 118 20.96 6.62 1.90
CA GLU A 118 21.75 5.57 2.59
C GLU A 118 20.99 4.87 3.74
N ASP A 119 20.27 5.65 4.54
CA ASP A 119 19.51 5.19 5.71
C ASP A 119 18.40 4.19 5.39
N VAL A 120 17.51 4.46 4.42
CA VAL A 120 16.26 3.69 4.32
C VAL A 120 16.52 2.27 3.82
N ALA A 121 17.44 2.08 2.88
CA ALA A 121 17.79 0.73 2.42
C ALA A 121 18.48 -0.07 3.53
N LEU A 122 19.38 0.55 4.28
CA LEU A 122 20.07 -0.07 5.41
C LEU A 122 19.09 -0.45 6.53
N GLU A 123 18.23 0.48 6.94
CA GLU A 123 17.19 0.26 7.94
C GLU A 123 16.27 -0.90 7.55
N MET A 124 15.83 -0.97 6.29
CA MET A 124 14.97 -2.06 5.85
C MET A 124 15.70 -3.41 5.83
N MET A 125 16.97 -3.45 5.41
CA MET A 125 17.77 -4.68 5.49
C MET A 125 17.90 -5.14 6.95
N GLN A 126 18.21 -4.24 7.88
CA GLN A 126 18.29 -4.55 9.31
C GLN A 126 16.94 -5.01 9.90
N PHE A 127 15.84 -4.35 9.51
CA PHE A 127 14.49 -4.70 9.94
C PHE A 127 14.13 -6.14 9.54
N TRP A 128 14.25 -6.48 8.26
CA TRP A 128 13.90 -7.82 7.77
C TRP A 128 14.85 -8.88 8.32
N TYR A 129 16.12 -8.53 8.55
CA TYR A 129 17.09 -9.41 9.20
C TYR A 129 16.74 -9.70 10.66
N ASN A 130 16.33 -8.69 11.43
CA ASN A 130 15.93 -8.85 12.84
C ASN A 130 14.60 -9.59 13.00
N GLN A 131 13.66 -9.37 12.08
CA GLN A 131 12.36 -10.05 12.05
C GLN A 131 12.49 -11.54 11.64
N SER A 132 13.62 -11.95 11.07
CA SER A 132 13.89 -13.31 10.62
C SER A 132 14.24 -14.26 11.76
N ASP A 133 13.92 -15.54 11.60
CA ASP A 133 14.41 -16.59 12.50
C ASP A 133 15.90 -16.92 12.27
N GLU A 134 16.49 -17.74 13.13
CA GLU A 134 17.93 -18.07 13.05
C GLU A 134 18.33 -18.79 11.76
N VAL A 135 17.45 -19.61 11.19
CA VAL A 135 17.73 -20.36 9.96
C VAL A 135 17.75 -19.39 8.78
N THR A 136 16.76 -18.51 8.72
CA THR A 136 16.62 -17.46 7.71
C THR A 136 17.78 -16.47 7.75
N ARG A 137 18.22 -16.07 8.95
CA ARG A 137 19.39 -15.19 9.12
C ARG A 137 20.69 -15.83 8.64
N LYS A 138 20.85 -17.16 8.81
CA LYS A 138 22.00 -17.90 8.29
C LYS A 138 21.97 -17.94 6.77
N ASP A 139 20.82 -18.27 6.20
CA ASP A 139 20.65 -18.30 4.74
C ASP A 139 20.89 -16.92 4.11
N ALA A 140 20.42 -15.85 4.75
CA ALA A 140 20.69 -14.48 4.33
C ALA A 140 22.20 -14.16 4.33
N ARG A 141 22.94 -14.53 5.38
CA ARG A 141 24.40 -14.30 5.47
C ARG A 141 25.17 -15.09 4.39
N ILE A 142 24.79 -16.35 4.16
CA ILE A 142 25.45 -17.18 3.14
C ILE A 142 25.16 -16.61 1.75
N TRP A 143 23.92 -16.20 1.50
CA TRP A 143 23.53 -15.57 0.23
C TRP A 143 24.28 -14.27 -0.05
N ILE A 144 24.53 -13.42 0.95
CA ILE A 144 25.35 -12.19 0.78
C ILE A 144 26.79 -12.52 0.38
N ALA A 145 27.33 -13.64 0.85
CA ALA A 145 28.70 -14.06 0.59
C ALA A 145 28.84 -14.84 -0.73
N ASP A 146 27.77 -15.50 -1.17
CA ASP A 146 27.72 -16.33 -2.36
C ASP A 146 26.38 -16.14 -3.10
N ASP A 147 26.40 -15.33 -4.16
CA ASP A 147 25.24 -15.06 -5.01
C ASP A 147 24.70 -16.33 -5.72
N MET A 148 25.49 -17.41 -5.80
CA MET A 148 25.07 -18.70 -6.37
C MET A 148 24.39 -19.63 -5.35
N TYR A 149 24.44 -19.27 -4.07
CA TYR A 149 23.80 -20.02 -3.00
C TYR A 149 22.27 -19.98 -3.15
N LYS A 150 21.66 -21.16 -3.03
CA LYS A 150 20.21 -21.31 -2.98
C LYS A 150 19.78 -21.44 -1.53
N PRO A 151 19.04 -20.46 -0.98
CA PRO A 151 18.50 -20.54 0.37
C PRO A 151 17.70 -21.82 0.59
N THR A 152 17.86 -22.39 1.79
CA THR A 152 17.08 -23.55 2.22
C THR A 152 15.67 -23.17 2.67
N VAL A 153 15.46 -21.90 3.05
CA VAL A 153 14.15 -21.34 3.36
C VAL A 153 13.65 -20.39 2.27
N ALA A 154 12.38 -20.51 1.91
CA ALA A 154 11.68 -19.57 1.04
C ALA A 154 10.59 -18.89 1.89
N ASN A 155 10.91 -17.71 2.44
CA ASN A 155 10.00 -16.92 3.25
C ASN A 155 10.08 -15.43 2.91
N ILE A 156 9.04 -14.70 3.31
CA ILE A 156 8.90 -13.28 2.98
C ILE A 156 10.04 -12.43 3.56
N GLN A 157 10.56 -12.82 4.72
CA GLN A 157 11.63 -12.07 5.38
C GLN A 157 12.92 -12.13 4.56
N LEU A 158 13.29 -13.32 4.06
CA LEU A 158 14.44 -13.48 3.20
C LEU A 158 14.25 -12.79 1.84
N GLU A 159 13.07 -12.93 1.24
CA GLU A 159 12.76 -12.29 -0.05
C GLU A 159 12.86 -10.76 0.05
N MET A 160 12.31 -10.17 1.11
CA MET A 160 12.37 -8.72 1.33
C MET A 160 13.79 -8.27 1.67
N PHE A 161 14.53 -9.04 2.47
CA PHE A 161 15.94 -8.78 2.73
C PHE A 161 16.76 -8.73 1.42
N GLN A 162 16.62 -9.75 0.56
CA GLN A 162 17.29 -9.83 -0.74
C GLN A 162 16.87 -8.70 -1.68
N PHE A 163 15.59 -8.33 -1.67
CA PHE A 163 15.08 -7.21 -2.45
C PHE A 163 15.76 -5.89 -2.06
N TRP A 164 15.81 -5.58 -0.76
CA TRP A 164 16.44 -4.36 -0.25
C TRP A 164 17.95 -4.38 -0.47
N PHE A 165 18.59 -5.53 -0.28
CA PHE A 165 20.01 -5.71 -0.59
C PHE A 165 20.31 -5.44 -2.07
N ASN A 166 19.49 -5.93 -3.00
CA ASN A 166 19.69 -5.67 -4.43
C ASN A 166 19.45 -4.22 -4.82
N LYS A 167 18.57 -3.50 -4.11
CA LYS A 167 18.34 -2.06 -4.32
C LYS A 167 19.38 -1.17 -3.65
N ALA A 168 20.07 -1.65 -2.62
CA ALA A 168 21.06 -0.87 -1.88
C ALA A 168 22.28 -0.54 -2.75
N ASP A 169 22.84 0.65 -2.54
CA ASP A 169 24.12 1.03 -3.12
C ASP A 169 25.28 0.30 -2.42
N LYS A 170 26.51 0.55 -2.89
CA LYS A 170 27.70 -0.10 -2.35
C LYS A 170 28.00 0.32 -0.90
N GLU A 171 27.60 1.53 -0.52
CA GLU A 171 27.90 2.09 0.80
C GLU A 171 26.98 1.49 1.85
N ALA A 172 25.67 1.43 1.57
CA ALA A 172 24.68 0.76 2.42
C ALA A 172 24.95 -0.75 2.55
N LYS A 173 25.37 -1.43 1.47
CA LYS A 173 25.79 -2.84 1.55
C LYS A 173 26.99 -3.04 2.47
N LYS A 174 27.96 -2.14 2.42
CA LYS A 174 29.14 -2.19 3.28
C LYS A 174 28.77 -1.89 4.74
N ALA A 175 27.90 -0.90 4.98
CA ALA A 175 27.38 -0.60 6.31
C ALA A 175 26.65 -1.79 6.93
N LEU A 176 25.84 -2.50 6.13
CA LEU A 176 25.18 -3.73 6.57
C LEU A 176 26.20 -4.83 6.94
N GLN A 177 27.25 -5.01 6.14
CA GLN A 177 28.29 -6.01 6.42
C GLN A 177 29.05 -5.71 7.72
N VAL A 178 29.33 -4.43 8.02
CA VAL A 178 29.93 -4.03 9.30
C VAL A 178 28.97 -4.34 10.45
N TRP A 179 27.70 -3.94 10.32
CA TRP A 179 26.67 -4.17 11.33
C TRP A 179 26.41 -5.66 11.63
N LEU A 180 26.55 -6.55 10.65
CA LEU A 180 26.38 -8.00 10.84
C LEU A 180 27.52 -8.68 11.62
N VAL A 181 28.67 -8.00 11.75
CA VAL A 181 29.89 -8.49 12.38
C VAL A 181 30.12 -7.87 13.77
N GLU A 182 29.56 -6.68 14.02
CA GLU A 182 29.45 -6.08 15.37
C GLU A 182 28.49 -6.86 16.29
#